data_AF-A0A7W6B2X0-F1
#
_entry.id   AF-A0A7W6B2X0-F1
#
_cell.length_a   1.000
_cell.length_b   1.000
_cell.length_c   1.000
_cell.angle_alpha   90.00
_cell.angle_beta   90.00
_cell.angle_gamma   90.00
#
_symmetry.space_group_name_H-M   'P 1'
#
loop_
_entity.id
_entity.type
_entity.pdbx_description
1 polymer ?
#
loop_
_entity_poly.entity_id
_entity_poly.type
_entity_poly.pdbx_seq_one_letter_code
_entity_poly.pdbx_strand_id
1 'polypeptide(L)' 'MTGADHQHSESVVQAAQWLAEQNPAPQPIIPHIRQRFGLSALEACEAAALSNRYRVLRKAHG' A
#
# COMPACT_ATOMS: atom_id res chain seq x y z
N MET A 1 -4.36 -19.32 -16.24
CA MET A 1 -3.49 -19.26 -15.04
C MET A 1 -3.25 -17.79 -14.68
N THR A 2 -4.31 -17.04 -14.37
CA THR A 2 -4.27 -15.56 -14.31
C THR A 2 -5.00 -14.97 -13.08
N GLY A 3 -5.42 -15.81 -12.12
CA GLY A 3 -6.19 -15.36 -10.96
C GLY A 3 -5.34 -14.81 -9.80
N ALA A 4 -4.14 -15.36 -9.59
CA ALA A 4 -3.30 -14.98 -8.45
C ALA A 4 -2.66 -13.60 -8.64
N ASP A 5 -2.13 -13.31 -9.83
CA ASP A 5 -1.43 -12.05 -10.10
C ASP A 5 -2.34 -10.81 -9.96
N HIS A 6 -3.62 -10.93 -10.34
CA HIS A 6 -4.60 -9.86 -10.14
C HIS A 6 -4.90 -9.65 -8.65
N GLN A 7 -5.10 -10.72 -7.89
CA GLN A 7 -5.44 -10.63 -6.47
C GLN A 7 -4.29 -10.02 -5.63
N HIS A 8 -3.04 -10.34 -5.96
CA HIS A 8 -1.86 -9.71 -5.37
C HIS A 8 -1.79 -8.21 -5.70
N SER A 9 -2.03 -7.85 -6.96
CA SER A 9 -2.05 -6.45 -7.40
C SER A 9 -3.12 -5.62 -6.69
N GLU A 10 -4.32 -6.19 -6.49
CA GLU A 10 -5.42 -5.52 -5.77
C GLU A 10 -5.07 -5.27 -4.30
N SER A 11 -4.47 -6.25 -3.63
CA SER A 11 -4.08 -6.15 -2.22
C SER A 11 -3.00 -5.07 -2.00
N VAL A 12 -2.04 -4.95 -2.92
CA VAL A 12 -1.02 -3.89 -2.93
C VAL A 12 -1.66 -2.50 -3.08
N VAL A 13 -2.60 -2.35 -4.01
CA VAL A 13 -3.30 -1.07 -4.25
C VAL A 13 -4.12 -0.67 -3.03
N GLN A 14 -4.86 -1.60 -2.42
CA GLN A 14 -5.63 -1.33 -1.21
C GLN A 14 -4.73 -0.91 -0.03
N ALA A 15 -3.62 -1.62 0.18
CA ALA A 15 -2.66 -1.26 1.22
C ALA A 15 -2.04 0.12 1.00
N ALA A 16 -1.71 0.46 -0.25
CA ALA A 16 -1.16 1.75 -0.62
C ALA A 16 -2.15 2.91 -0.39
N GLN A 17 -3.41 2.73 -0.78
CA GLN A 17 -4.47 3.72 -0.55
C GLN A 17 -4.70 3.94 0.94
N TRP A 18 -4.82 2.86 1.71
CA TRP A 18 -4.99 2.92 3.16
C TRP A 18 -3.80 3.63 3.83
N LEU A 19 -2.56 3.31 3.44
CA LEU A 19 -1.37 3.94 3.99
C LEU A 19 -1.29 5.43 3.65
N ALA A 20 -1.75 5.84 2.46
CA ALA A 20 -1.78 7.23 2.05
C ALA A 20 -2.72 8.10 2.91
N GLU A 21 -3.71 7.48 3.55
CA GLU A 21 -4.67 8.12 4.46
C GLU A 21 -4.18 8.25 5.89
N GLN A 22 -3.14 7.49 6.28
CA GLN A 22 -2.66 7.50 7.65
C GLN A 22 -1.89 8.79 7.96
N ASN A 23 -2.36 9.54 8.96
CA ASN A 23 -1.68 10.70 9.51
C ASN A 23 -1.86 10.74 11.04
N PRO A 24 -0.82 10.43 11.84
CA PRO A 24 0.54 10.06 11.44
C PRO A 24 0.63 8.64 10.83
N ALA A 25 1.65 8.40 10.00
CA ALA A 25 1.87 7.08 9.42
C ALA A 25 2.28 6.06 10.50
N PRO A 26 1.78 4.81 10.44
CA PRO A 26 2.13 3.77 11.40
C PRO A 26 3.62 3.42 11.31
N GLN A 27 4.27 3.20 12.45
CA GLN A 27 5.67 2.76 12.50
C GLN A 27 5.79 1.44 13.28
N PRO A 28 6.51 0.43 12.75
CA PRO A 28 7.15 0.38 11.43
C PRO A 28 6.13 0.07 10.29
N ILE A 29 6.21 0.81 9.18
CA ILE A 29 5.23 0.76 8.07
C ILE A 29 5.12 -0.66 7.47
N ILE A 30 6.25 -1.23 7.04
CA ILE A 30 6.28 -2.49 6.27
C ILE A 30 5.71 -3.67 7.07
N PRO A 31 6.15 -3.95 8.32
CA PRO A 31 5.53 -5.02 9.11
C PRO A 31 4.04 -4.82 9.33
N HIS A 32 3.60 -3.57 9.51
CA HIS A 32 2.21 -3.25 9.80
C HIS A 32 1.29 -3.57 8.61
N ILE A 33 1.64 -3.09 7.40
CA ILE A 33 0.83 -3.36 6.20
C ILE A 33 0.91 -4.83 5.77
N ARG A 34 2.04 -5.52 6.02
CA ARG A 34 2.15 -6.97 5.77
C ARG A 34 1.17 -7.77 6.63
N GLN A 35 1.15 -7.50 7.94
CA GLN A 35 0.25 -8.20 8.86
C GLN A 35 -1.21 -7.87 8.57
N ARG A 36 -1.51 -6.62 8.19
CA ARG A 36 -2.86 -6.14 7.94
C ARG A 36 -3.48 -6.68 6.65
N PHE A 37 -2.70 -6.75 5.58
CA PHE A 37 -3.19 -7.10 4.24
C PHE A 37 -2.69 -8.46 3.74
N GLY A 38 -1.94 -9.21 4.56
CA GLY A 38 -1.41 -10.53 4.18
C GLY A 38 -0.31 -10.47 3.11
N LEU A 39 0.36 -9.32 2.96
CA LEU A 39 1.33 -9.09 1.89
C LEU A 39 2.70 -9.73 2.18
N SER A 40 3.36 -10.15 1.11
CA SER A 40 4.79 -10.43 1.12
C SER A 40 5.61 -9.17 1.37
N ALA A 41 6.91 -9.33 1.62
CA ALA A 41 7.80 -8.20 1.83
C ALA A 41 7.94 -7.32 0.58
N LEU A 42 7.91 -7.92 -0.62
CA LEU A 42 7.99 -7.20 -1.89
C LEU A 42 6.74 -6.34 -2.10
N GLU A 43 5.57 -6.96 -2.01
CA GLU A 43 4.26 -6.29 -2.16
C GLU A 43 4.09 -5.14 -1.16
N ALA A 44 4.57 -5.31 0.08
CA ALA A 44 4.53 -4.24 1.07
C ALA A 44 5.45 -3.07 0.71
N CYS A 45 6.64 -3.33 0.16
CA CYS A 45 7.51 -2.26 -0.34
C CYS A 45 6.87 -1.52 -1.53
N GLU A 46 6.23 -2.25 -2.44
CA GLU A 46 5.48 -1.68 -3.56
C GLU A 46 4.30 -0.82 -3.07
N ALA A 47 3.52 -1.32 -2.12
CA ALA A 47 2.41 -0.60 -1.52
C ALA A 47 2.90 0.68 -0.81
N ALA A 48 4.03 0.61 -0.10
CA ALA A 48 4.64 1.77 0.55
C ALA A 48 5.07 2.83 -0.48
N ALA A 49 5.72 2.42 -1.57
CA ALA A 49 6.11 3.35 -2.65
C ALA A 49 4.89 3.97 -3.34
N LEU A 50 3.86 3.17 -3.61
CA LEU A 50 2.62 3.60 -4.25
C LEU A 50 1.82 4.57 -3.34
N SER A 51 1.82 4.34 -2.03
CA SER A 51 1.19 5.23 -1.05
C SER A 51 1.74 6.65 -1.11
N ASN A 52 3.06 6.80 -1.31
CA ASN A 52 3.69 8.11 -1.43
C ASN A 52 3.21 8.86 -2.67
N ARG A 53 3.00 8.15 -3.79
CA ARG A 53 2.41 8.74 -5.01
C ARG A 53 0.98 9.22 -4.76
N TYR A 54 0.16 8.43 -4.07
CA TYR A 54 -1.21 8.84 -3.72
C TYR A 54 -1.23 10.08 -2.82
N ARG A 55 -0.32 10.19 -1.85
CA ARG A 55 -0.21 11.39 -1.00
C ARG A 55 0.14 12.63 -1.82
N VAL A 56 1.05 12.52 -2.78
CA VAL A 56 1.43 13.62 -3.68
C VAL A 56 0.27 14.02 -4.58
N LEU A 57 -0.41 13.05 -5.20
CA LEU A 57 -1.57 13.32 -6.07
C LEU A 57 -2.71 14.02 -5.31
N ARG A 58 -2.99 13.59 -4.07
CA ARG A 58 -3.99 14.23 -3.21
C ARG A 58 -3.62 15.67 -2.85
N LYS A 59 -2.33 15.97 -2.64
CA LYS A 59 -1.85 17.34 -2.41
C LYS A 59 -1.93 18.22 -3.67
N ALA A 60 -1.82 17.63 -4.86
CA ALA A 60 -1.89 18.38 -6.11
C ALA A 60 -3.33 18.72 -6.53
N HIS A 61 -4.32 17.94 -6.08
CA HIS A 61 -5.74 18.13 -6.41
C HIS A 61 -6.59 18.66 -5.23
N GLY A 62 -5.97 18.94 -4.08
CA GLY A 62 -6.63 19.39 -2.85
C GLY A 62 -6.39 20.86 -2.55
#